data_AF-A0A1A9WP44-F1
#
_entry.id   AF-A0A1A9WP44-F1
#
_cell.length_a   1.000
_cell.length_b   1.000
_cell.length_c   1.000
_cell.angle_alpha   90.00
_cell.angle_beta   90.00
_cell.angle_gamma   90.00
#
_symmetry.space_group_name_H-M   'P 1'
#
loop_
_entity.id
_entity.type
_entity.pdbx_description
1 polymer ?
#
loop_
_entity_poly.entity_id
_entity_poly.type
_entity_poly.pdbx_seq_one_letter_code
_entity_poly.pdbx_strand_id
1 'polypeptide(L)'
;MNHRLRGALEDSMKQSDKTDLEAWNHIQSEMMCCGIDDPTDWRRLSLNKTLPSSCCRPQYIDERVGHCFDSVAWGKDKYFQHYSATIDKVRPNEMKSPKNKILMNNK
;
A
#
# COMPACT_ATOMS: atom_id res chain seq x y z
N MET A 1 -1.23 -15.49 -0.37
CA MET A 1 0.08 -15.04 0.14
C MET A 1 0.61 -16.08 1.11
N ASN A 2 1.90 -16.41 1.09
CA ASN A 2 2.49 -17.39 2.01
C ASN A 2 2.35 -16.86 3.46
N HIS A 3 1.74 -17.65 4.36
CA HIS A 3 1.45 -17.23 5.74
C HIS A 3 2.69 -16.79 6.51
N ARG A 4 3.86 -17.38 6.21
CA ARG A 4 5.13 -17.05 6.87
C ARG A 4 5.64 -15.67 6.48
N LEU A 5 5.50 -15.32 5.20
CA LEU A 5 5.93 -14.02 4.70
C LEU A 5 5.08 -12.90 5.31
N ARG A 6 3.77 -13.11 5.40
CA ARG A 6 2.88 -12.15 6.06
C ARG A 6 3.26 -11.93 7.52
N GLY A 7 3.48 -13.00 8.28
CA GLY A 7 3.90 -12.89 9.68
C GLY A 7 5.18 -12.06 9.84
N ALA A 8 6.20 -12.31 9.01
CA ALA A 8 7.43 -11.54 9.03
C ALA A 8 7.22 -10.04 8.72
N LEU A 9 6.35 -9.71 7.76
CA LEU A 9 6.01 -8.32 7.44
C LEU A 9 5.25 -7.65 8.59
N GLU A 10 4.30 -8.35 9.22
CA GLU A 10 3.58 -7.83 10.38
C GLU A 10 4.53 -7.60 11.55
N ASP A 11 5.49 -8.48 11.79
CA ASP A 11 6.46 -8.36 12.88
C ASP A 11 7.47 -7.22 12.66
N SER A 12 7.96 -7.04 11.43
CA SER A 12 8.76 -5.85 11.05
C SER A 12 7.93 -4.57 11.21
N MET A 13 6.66 -4.57 10.80
CA MET A 13 5.80 -3.43 11.00
C MET A 13 5.54 -3.15 12.48
N LYS A 14 5.40 -4.15 13.35
CA LYS A 14 5.23 -3.96 14.81
C LYS A 14 6.47 -3.36 15.47
N GLN A 15 7.66 -3.79 15.05
CA GLN A 15 8.92 -3.23 15.55
C GLN A 15 9.06 -1.76 15.14
N SER A 16 8.79 -1.46 13.86
CA SER A 16 8.82 -0.10 13.31
C SER A 16 10.10 0.68 13.67
N ASP A 17 11.24 0.01 13.83
CA ASP A 17 12.47 0.70 14.18
C ASP A 17 12.99 1.50 12.97
N LYS A 18 14.09 2.24 13.16
CA LYS A 18 14.64 3.07 12.08
C LYS A 18 14.95 2.26 10.82
N THR A 19 15.49 1.05 10.97
CA THR A 19 15.88 0.18 9.85
C THR A 19 14.65 -0.37 9.14
N ASP A 20 13.66 -0.83 9.90
CA ASP A 20 12.37 -1.27 9.35
C ASP A 20 11.70 -0.14 8.57
N LEU A 21 11.65 1.06 9.14
CA LEU A 21 11.03 2.22 8.51
C LEU A 21 11.74 2.61 7.20
N GLU A 22 13.07 2.57 7.16
CA GLU A 22 13.83 2.81 5.92
C GLU A 22 13.49 1.78 4.83
N ALA A 23 13.44 0.49 5.18
CA ALA A 23 13.07 -0.58 4.25
C ALA A 23 11.62 -0.44 3.75
N TRP A 24 10.68 -0.19 4.67
CA TRP A 24 9.28 0.05 4.33
C TRP A 24 9.10 1.28 3.45
N ASN A 25 9.81 2.38 3.74
CA ASN A 25 9.76 3.60 2.95
C ASN A 25 10.22 3.34 1.50
N HIS A 26 11.29 2.56 1.32
CA HIS A 26 11.80 2.22 -0.01
C HIS A 26 10.79 1.35 -0.77
N ILE A 27 10.37 0.20 -0.20
CA ILE A 27 9.43 -0.73 -0.86
C ILE A 27 8.13 -0.02 -1.23
N GLN A 28 7.54 0.75 -0.33
CA GLN A 28 6.26 1.42 -0.57
C GLN A 28 6.37 2.55 -1.60
N SER A 29 7.52 3.22 -1.68
CA SER A 29 7.75 4.23 -2.71
C SER A 29 7.91 3.59 -4.09
N GLU A 30 8.71 2.52 -4.19
CA GLU A 30 8.95 1.80 -5.46
C GLU A 30 7.70 1.07 -5.96
N MET A 31 7.01 0.37 -5.08
CA MET A 31 5.81 -0.41 -5.41
C MET A 31 4.53 0.44 -5.40
N MET A 32 4.65 1.69 -4.97
CA MET A 32 3.55 2.65 -4.89
C MET A 32 2.35 2.11 -4.11
N CYS A 33 2.62 1.53 -2.95
CA CYS A 33 1.65 0.93 -2.04
C CYS A 33 1.78 1.49 -0.62
N CYS A 34 0.91 1.10 0.29
CA CYS A 34 1.07 1.40 1.71
C CYS A 34 0.39 0.36 2.59
N GLY A 35 1.15 -0.19 3.54
CA GLY A 35 0.72 -1.31 4.35
C GLY A 35 1.03 -2.65 3.70
N ILE A 36 0.53 -3.72 4.33
CA ILE A 36 0.59 -5.08 3.80
C ILE A 36 -0.63 -5.30 2.90
N ASP A 37 -1.80 -4.95 3.40
CA ASP A 37 -3.06 -4.94 2.67
C ASP A 37 -3.49 -3.50 2.36
N ASP A 38 -3.43 -2.62 3.35
CA ASP A 38 -3.85 -1.23 3.21
C ASP A 38 -3.24 -0.30 4.28
N PRO A 39 -3.36 1.05 4.14
CA PRO A 39 -2.74 2.00 5.07
C PRO A 39 -3.24 1.92 6.52
N THR A 40 -4.33 1.21 6.82
CA THR A 40 -4.78 0.97 8.20
C THR A 40 -3.80 0.09 8.97
N ASP A 41 -2.99 -0.73 8.28
CA ASP A 41 -2.01 -1.62 8.91
C ASP A 41 -1.04 -0.85 9.79
N TRP A 42 -0.57 0.32 9.36
CA TRP A 42 0.30 1.17 10.15
C TRP A 42 -0.35 1.65 11.45
N ARG A 43 -1.63 2.03 11.40
CA ARG A 43 -2.39 2.40 12.61
C ARG A 43 -2.70 1.20 13.49
N ARG A 44 -2.80 -0.01 12.93
CA ARG A 44 -3.12 -1.22 13.68
C ARG A 44 -1.88 -1.81 14.34
N LEU A 45 -0.79 -1.96 13.58
CA LEU A 45 0.37 -2.77 13.93
C LEU A 45 1.55 -1.94 14.44
N SER A 46 1.85 -0.79 13.84
CA SER A 46 3.09 -0.07 14.15
C SER A 46 3.16 0.42 15.59
N LEU A 47 4.39 0.58 16.10
CA LEU A 47 4.67 1.01 17.45
C LEU A 47 4.04 2.38 17.75
N ASN A 48 4.24 3.34 16.84
CA ASN A 48 3.79 4.72 17.01
C ASN A 48 2.39 4.97 16.43
N LYS A 49 1.77 3.96 15.81
CA LYS A 49 0.44 4.06 15.17
C LYS A 49 0.38 5.16 14.09
N THR A 50 1.53 5.56 13.55
CA THR A 50 1.68 6.62 12.54
C THR A 50 1.98 6.03 11.18
N LEU A 51 1.59 6.74 10.12
CA LEU A 51 2.03 6.42 8.76
C LEU A 51 3.52 6.76 8.57
N PRO A 52 4.26 5.99 7.77
CA PRO A 52 5.62 6.36 7.36
C PRO A 52 5.59 7.44 6.27
N SER A 53 6.74 8.08 6.02
CA SER A 53 6.87 9.17 5.03
C SER A 53 6.60 8.74 3.57
N SER A 54 6.79 7.46 3.23
CA SER A 54 6.40 6.92 1.93
C SER A 54 4.89 6.94 1.71
N CYS A 55 4.11 6.75 2.79
CA CYS A 55 2.67 6.77 2.77
C CYS A 55 2.09 8.17 3.01
N CYS A 56 2.74 8.97 3.85
CA CYS A 56 2.32 10.32 4.17
C CYS A 56 3.12 11.35 3.37
N ARG A 57 2.44 12.03 2.45
CA ARG A 57 3.01 13.13 1.67
C ARG A 57 2.20 14.40 1.91
N PRO A 58 2.68 15.32 2.78
CA PRO A 58 1.95 16.52 3.19
C PRO A 58 1.37 17.34 2.03
N GLN A 59 2.07 17.40 0.89
CA GLN A 59 1.63 18.11 -0.31
C GLN A 59 0.36 17.56 -0.96
N TYR A 60 -0.05 16.33 -0.62
CA TYR A 60 -1.25 15.68 -1.13
C TYR A 60 -2.35 15.55 -0.07
N ILE A 61 -2.19 16.17 1.10
CA ILE A 61 -3.21 16.19 2.13
C ILE A 61 -4.19 17.32 1.84
N ASP A 62 -5.49 17.02 1.90
CA ASP A 62 -6.50 18.08 1.81
C ASP A 62 -6.48 18.90 3.10
N GLU A 63 -6.55 20.22 2.99
CA GLU A 63 -6.55 21.12 4.16
C GLU A 63 -7.68 20.78 5.14
N ARG A 64 -8.81 20.23 4.67
CA ARG A 64 -9.94 19.80 5.51
C ARG A 64 -9.65 18.52 6.30
N VAL A 65 -8.67 17.74 5.86
CA VAL A 65 -8.28 16.45 6.44
C VAL A 65 -7.17 16.63 7.50
N GLY A 66 -6.50 17.78 7.52
CA GLY A 66 -5.49 18.13 8.52
C GLY A 66 -4.14 17.49 8.24
N HIS A 67 -3.60 16.75 9.22
CA HIS A 67 -2.34 16.03 9.08
C HIS A 67 -2.59 14.54 8.80
N CYS A 68 -1.88 13.96 7.83
CA CYS A 68 -1.98 12.54 7.45
C CYS A 68 -1.78 11.53 8.62
N PHE A 69 -1.16 11.97 9.71
CA PHE A 69 -0.90 11.17 10.90
C PHE A 69 -2.14 11.06 11.80
N ASP A 70 -3.03 12.05 11.73
CA ASP A 70 -4.24 12.17 12.54
C ASP A 70 -5.51 11.86 11.74
N SER A 71 -5.41 11.83 10.40
CA SER A 71 -6.55 11.49 9.55
C SER A 71 -6.95 10.03 9.74
N VAL A 72 -8.24 9.79 9.96
CA VAL A 72 -8.82 8.44 9.88
C VAL A 72 -8.46 7.81 8.53
N ALA A 73 -8.09 6.53 8.51
CA ALA A 73 -7.67 5.78 7.30
C ALA A 73 -8.62 5.84 6.10
N TRP A 74 -9.82 6.34 6.36
CA TRP A 74 -10.94 6.48 5.44
C TRP A 74 -10.82 7.76 4.61
N GLY A 75 -10.10 8.76 5.11
CA GLY A 75 -9.66 9.90 4.32
C GLY A 75 -8.53 9.42 3.41
N LYS A 76 -8.87 8.80 2.28
CA LYS A 76 -7.90 8.58 1.20
C LYS A 76 -7.28 9.94 0.91
N ASP A 77 -6.01 10.13 1.28
CA ASP A 77 -5.31 11.34 0.89
C ASP A 77 -5.32 11.44 -0.65
N LYS A 78 -5.11 12.65 -1.17
CA LYS A 78 -5.12 12.84 -2.63
C LYS A 78 -4.01 12.02 -3.29
N TYR A 79 -2.98 11.60 -2.55
CA TYR A 79 -1.91 10.75 -3.05
C TYR A 79 -2.43 9.37 -3.47
N PHE A 80 -3.16 8.69 -2.59
CA PHE A 80 -3.78 7.40 -2.90
C PHE A 80 -4.86 7.51 -3.97
N GLN A 81 -5.68 8.58 -3.98
CA GLN A 81 -6.70 8.77 -5.01
C GLN A 81 -6.10 9.11 -6.39
N HIS A 82 -5.08 9.97 -6.42
CA HIS A 82 -4.39 10.36 -7.65
C HIS A 82 -3.70 9.15 -8.28
N TYR A 83 -3.04 8.33 -7.46
CA TYR A 83 -2.36 7.15 -7.98
C TYR A 83 -3.32 6.01 -8.32
N SER A 84 -4.35 5.73 -7.50
CA SER A 84 -5.37 4.75 -7.89
C SER A 84 -6.04 5.13 -9.21
N ALA A 85 -6.36 6.41 -9.40
CA ALA A 85 -6.89 6.93 -10.66
C ALA A 85 -5.88 6.87 -11.82
N THR A 86 -4.57 6.82 -11.54
CA THR A 86 -3.52 6.66 -12.56
C THR A 86 -3.33 5.19 -12.94
N ILE A 87 -3.28 4.27 -11.96
CA ILE A 87 -3.32 2.81 -12.18
C ILE A 87 -4.53 2.42 -13.04
N ASP A 88 -5.71 2.98 -12.74
CA ASP A 88 -6.93 2.67 -13.49
C ASP A 88 -6.92 3.25 -14.91
N LYS A 89 -6.13 4.30 -15.18
CA LYS A 89 -5.89 4.83 -16.53
C LYS A 89 -4.80 4.09 -17.31
N VAL A 90 -3.90 3.38 -16.63
CA VAL A 90 -2.81 2.58 -17.23
C VAL A 90 -3.23 1.13 -17.50
N ARG A 91 -4.45 0.71 -17.13
CA ARG A 91 -5.03 -0.59 -17.53
C ARG A 91 -5.94 -0.46 -18.76
N PRO A 92 -5.43 -0.43 -20.00
CA PRO A 92 -6.24 -0.87 -21.13
C PRO A 92 -6.38 -2.39 -21.02
N ASN A 93 -7.60 -2.86 -20.72
CA ASN A 93 -8.08 -4.24 -20.91
C ASN A 93 -7.04 -5.37 -20.77
N GLU A 94 -6.94 -5.94 -19.57
CA GLU A 94 -6.67 -7.36 -19.26
C GLU A 94 -5.79 -7.52 -18.02
N MET A 95 -6.43 -7.75 -16.88
CA MET A 95 -5.94 -8.75 -15.94
C MET A 95 -7.12 -9.61 -15.54
N LYS A 96 -7.57 -10.47 -16.46
CA LYS A 96 -8.36 -11.64 -16.09
C LYS A 96 -7.43 -12.56 -15.30
N SER A 97 -7.85 -12.92 -14.09
CA SER A 97 -7.25 -13.96 -13.25
C SER A 97 -6.79 -15.16 -14.11
N PRO A 98 -5.60 -15.75 -13.85
CA PRO A 98 -5.10 -16.85 -14.66
C PRO A 98 -6.01 -18.07 -14.46
N LYS A 99 -6.89 -18.34 -15.42
CA LYS A 99 -7.52 -19.64 -15.57
C LYS A 99 -6.83 -20.35 -16.72
N ASN A 100 -5.97 -21.31 -16.37
CA ASN A 100 -5.41 -22.30 -17.28
C ASN A 100 -6.49 -22.80 -18.26
N LYS A 101 -6.27 -22.64 -19.56
CA LYS A 101 -6.87 -23.49 -20.58
C LYS A 101 -5.81 -23.90 -21.59
N ILE A 102 -5.49 -25.18 -21.50
CA ILE A 102 -4.66 -25.97 -22.40
C ILE A 102 -5.25 -25.91 -23.82
N LEU A 103 -4.37 -25.77 -24.82
CA LEU A 103 -4.64 -25.80 -26.26
C LEU A 103 -5.41 -27.06 -26.67
N MET A 104 -6.39 -26.92 -27.57
CA MET A 104 -6.59 -27.87 -28.67
C MET A 104 -7.00 -27.13 -29.95
N ASN A 105 -6.05 -27.10 -30.89
CA ASN A 105 -6.28 -26.82 -32.31
C ASN A 105 -7.16 -27.92 -32.90
N ASN A 106 -8.04 -27.58 -33.84
CA ASN A 106 -8.30 -28.46 -34.98
C ASN A 106 -8.67 -27.64 -36.21
N LYS A 107 -8.02 -28.04 -37.31
CA LYS A 107 -8.21 -27.62 -38.70
C LYS A 107 -9.64 -27.85 -39.17
#